data_AF-A0A5J4WZ20-F1
#
_entry.id   AF-A0A5J4WZ20-F1
#
_cell.length_a   1.000
_cell.length_b   1.000
_cell.length_c   1.000
_cell.angle_alpha   90.00
_cell.angle_beta   90.00
_cell.angle_gamma   90.00
#
_symmetry.space_group_name_H-M   'P 1'
#
loop_
_entity.id
_entity.type
_entity.pdbx_description
1 polymer ?
#
loop_
_entity_poly.entity_id
_entity_poly.type
_entity_poly.pdbx_seq_one_letter_code
_entity_poly.pdbx_strand_id
1 'polypeptide(L)'
;QDQEVNQNASLAIGQIFKASALPKEFRNDVILTIKKMTNNEDQYISSVAIGVLSGLAECQDNHSDILSSNYPASIAKFISQKKDIIVHYTLQLIHNILTHGLQQTVGMAILFFPIRTFEELSEHSDPFIAENARAIISIFKK
;
A
#
# COMPACT_ATOMS: atom_id res chain seq x y z
N GLN A 1 -9.95 8.10 -24.19
CA GLN A 1 -8.83 9.07 -24.31
C GLN A 1 -8.54 9.75 -22.97
N ASP A 2 -9.51 9.96 -22.07
CA ASP A 2 -9.28 10.62 -20.77
C ASP A 2 -8.72 9.72 -19.65
N GLN A 3 -8.78 8.39 -19.81
CA GLN A 3 -8.40 7.46 -18.74
C GLN A 3 -6.92 7.52 -18.39
N GLU A 4 -6.04 7.56 -19.38
CA GLU A 4 -4.58 7.64 -19.17
C GLU A 4 -4.20 8.98 -18.52
N VAL A 5 -4.82 10.08 -18.95
CA VAL A 5 -4.62 11.40 -18.35
C VAL A 5 -5.02 11.39 -16.87
N ASN A 6 -6.20 10.85 -16.55
CA ASN A 6 -6.68 10.76 -15.17
C ASN A 6 -5.80 9.86 -14.29
N GLN A 7 -5.28 8.76 -14.86
CA GLN A 7 -4.34 7.87 -14.20
C GLN A 7 -3.02 8.58 -13.86
N ASN A 8 -2.41 9.24 -14.86
CA ASN A 8 -1.17 9.99 -14.66
C ASN A 8 -1.36 11.16 -13.69
N ALA A 9 -2.47 11.88 -13.78
CA ALA A 9 -2.81 12.95 -12.84
C ALA A 9 -2.97 12.41 -11.41
N SER A 10 -3.65 11.28 -11.23
CA SER A 10 -3.83 10.66 -9.91
C SER A 10 -2.51 10.21 -9.30
N LEU A 11 -1.62 9.60 -10.08
CA LEU A 11 -0.27 9.24 -9.61
C LEU A 11 0.53 10.47 -9.21
N ALA A 12 0.52 11.53 -10.04
CA ALA A 12 1.24 12.76 -9.75
C ALA A 12 0.72 13.44 -8.48
N ILE A 13 -0.60 13.55 -8.32
CA ILE A 13 -1.23 14.08 -7.10
C ILE A 13 -0.85 13.23 -5.90
N GLY A 14 -0.94 11.90 -5.99
CA GLY A 14 -0.57 11.01 -4.90
C GLY A 14 0.89 11.18 -4.48
N GLN A 15 1.80 11.37 -5.44
CA GLN A 15 3.22 11.62 -5.17
C GLN A 15 3.45 12.97 -4.49
N ILE A 16 2.76 14.04 -4.93
CA ILE A 16 2.84 15.38 -4.32
C ILE A 16 2.37 15.35 -2.87
N PHE A 17 1.30 14.60 -2.59
CA PHE A 17 0.70 14.49 -1.26
C PHE A 17 1.27 13.33 -0.44
N LYS A 18 2.46 12.82 -0.77
CA LYS A 18 3.16 11.86 0.07
C LYS A 18 3.24 12.36 1.52
N ALA A 19 2.93 11.49 2.48
CA ALA A 19 2.89 11.80 3.91
C ALA A 19 1.96 12.97 4.32
N SER A 20 1.05 13.38 3.43
CA SER A 20 0.09 14.45 3.67
C SER A 20 -1.33 13.98 3.35
N ALA A 21 -2.31 14.60 4.00
CA ALA A 21 -3.71 14.32 3.71
C ALA A 21 -4.05 14.87 2.31
N LEU A 22 -4.65 14.03 1.46
CA LEU A 22 -5.25 14.53 0.22
C LEU A 22 -6.45 15.43 0.56
N PRO A 23 -6.66 16.56 -0.13
CA PRO A 23 -7.86 17.38 0.01
C PRO A 23 -9.13 16.55 -0.18
N LYS A 24 -10.11 16.77 0.70
CA LYS A 24 -11.31 15.92 0.81
C LYS A 24 -12.13 15.88 -0.47
N GLU A 25 -12.06 16.95 -1.25
CA GLU A 25 -12.80 17.17 -2.49
C GLU A 25 -12.45 16.13 -3.56
N PHE A 26 -11.20 15.65 -3.59
CA PHE A 26 -10.73 14.72 -4.62
C PHE A 26 -10.01 13.48 -4.07
N ARG A 27 -9.86 13.35 -2.75
CA ARG A 27 -9.17 12.23 -2.09
C ARG A 27 -9.66 10.87 -2.57
N ASN A 28 -10.97 10.65 -2.54
CA ASN A 28 -11.56 9.35 -2.88
C ASN A 28 -11.31 9.01 -4.36
N ASP A 29 -11.53 9.95 -5.28
CA ASP A 29 -11.36 9.72 -6.71
C ASP A 29 -9.90 9.43 -7.08
N VAL A 30 -8.95 10.16 -6.48
CA VAL A 30 -7.52 9.91 -6.66
C VAL A 30 -7.14 8.54 -6.13
N ILE A 31 -7.49 8.21 -4.87
CA ILE A 31 -7.15 6.92 -4.27
C ILE A 31 -7.82 5.77 -5.03
N LEU A 32 -9.08 5.91 -5.43
CA LEU A 32 -9.79 4.90 -6.22
C LEU A 32 -9.12 4.66 -7.58
N THR A 33 -8.68 5.73 -8.25
CA THR A 33 -7.99 5.62 -9.53
C THR A 33 -6.65 4.88 -9.36
N ILE A 34 -5.86 5.24 -8.34
CA ILE A 34 -4.58 4.56 -8.06
C ILE A 34 -4.83 3.08 -7.67
N LYS A 35 -5.84 2.77 -6.86
CA LYS A 35 -6.22 1.38 -6.51
C LYS A 35 -6.56 0.53 -7.75
N LYS A 36 -7.19 1.12 -8.77
CA LYS A 36 -7.43 0.42 -10.05
C LYS A 36 -6.11 0.14 -10.77
N MET A 37 -5.19 1.10 -10.77
CA MET A 37 -3.89 0.97 -11.42
C MET A 37 -2.99 -0.09 -10.77
N THR A 38 -3.15 -0.40 -9.49
CA THR A 38 -2.37 -1.50 -8.86
C THR A 38 -2.69 -2.87 -9.46
N ASN A 39 -3.79 -3.02 -10.19
CA ASN A 39 -4.15 -4.25 -10.90
C ASN A 39 -3.84 -4.20 -12.41
N ASN A 40 -3.03 -3.23 -12.88
CA ASN A 40 -2.63 -3.14 -14.28
C ASN A 40 -1.84 -4.39 -14.71
N GLU A 41 -2.04 -4.84 -15.95
CA GLU A 41 -1.30 -5.95 -16.56
C GLU A 41 0.19 -5.61 -16.69
N ASP A 42 0.50 -4.34 -16.96
CA ASP A 42 1.85 -3.82 -16.86
C ASP A 42 2.27 -3.73 -15.38
N GLN A 43 3.16 -4.64 -15.01
CA GLN A 43 3.66 -4.75 -13.66
C GLN A 43 4.53 -3.56 -13.23
N TYR A 44 5.10 -2.79 -14.16
CA TYR A 44 5.76 -1.53 -13.83
C TYR A 44 4.71 -0.52 -13.34
N ILE A 45 3.63 -0.32 -14.11
CA ILE A 45 2.52 0.57 -13.72
C ILE A 45 1.90 0.13 -12.40
N SER A 46 1.65 -1.16 -12.23
CA SER A 46 1.15 -1.73 -10.97
C SER A 46 2.08 -1.39 -9.80
N SER A 47 3.39 -1.61 -9.95
CA SER A 47 4.38 -1.32 -8.89
C SER A 47 4.45 0.17 -8.53
N VAL A 48 4.40 1.06 -9.53
CA VAL A 48 4.38 2.52 -9.31
C VAL A 48 3.13 2.92 -8.53
N ALA A 49 1.96 2.41 -8.91
CA ALA A 49 0.71 2.72 -8.22
C ALA A 49 0.72 2.24 -6.76
N ILE A 50 1.26 1.06 -6.47
CA ILE A 50 1.41 0.56 -5.08
C ILE A 50 2.38 1.44 -4.31
N GLY A 51 3.50 1.86 -4.92
CA GLY A 51 4.45 2.79 -4.32
C GLY A 51 3.85 4.16 -4.00
N VAL A 52 2.97 4.69 -4.86
CA VAL A 52 2.24 5.93 -4.56
C VAL A 52 1.27 5.75 -3.40
N LEU A 53 0.52 4.64 -3.35
CA LEU A 53 -0.34 4.35 -2.20
C LEU A 53 0.44 4.17 -0.90
N SER A 54 1.62 3.55 -0.94
CA SER A 54 2.47 3.40 0.25
C SER A 54 2.93 4.77 0.78
N GLY A 55 3.30 5.70 -0.10
CA GLY A 55 3.63 7.07 0.28
C GLY A 55 2.44 7.84 0.85
N LEU A 56 1.24 7.67 0.29
CA LEU A 56 0.01 8.27 0.85
C LEU A 56 -0.34 7.70 2.23
N ALA A 57 -0.02 6.42 2.46
CA ALA A 57 -0.25 5.76 3.75
C ALA A 57 0.69 6.23 4.88
N GLU A 58 1.69 7.09 4.60
CA GLU A 58 2.43 7.77 5.66
C GLU A 58 1.55 8.81 6.41
N CYS A 59 0.37 9.17 5.86
CA CYS A 59 -0.63 10.00 6.52
C CYS A 59 -1.89 9.20 6.86
N GLN A 60 -2.24 9.15 8.15
CA GLN A 60 -3.38 8.38 8.67
C GLN A 60 -4.73 8.81 8.10
N ASP A 61 -4.87 10.08 7.71
CA ASP A 61 -6.11 10.63 7.17
C ASP A 61 -6.50 9.99 5.83
N ASN A 62 -5.54 9.39 5.12
CA ASN A 62 -5.80 8.69 3.86
C ASN A 62 -6.20 7.22 4.07
N HIS A 63 -6.00 6.65 5.28
CA HIS A 63 -6.07 5.20 5.50
C HIS A 63 -7.46 4.60 5.28
N SER A 64 -8.52 5.28 5.74
CA SER A 64 -9.89 4.78 5.56
C SER A 64 -10.24 4.61 4.09
N ASP A 65 -9.84 5.56 3.24
CA ASP A 65 -10.08 5.51 1.81
C ASP A 65 -9.19 4.47 1.11
N ILE A 66 -7.94 4.29 1.56
CA ILE A 66 -7.04 3.24 1.06
C ILE A 66 -7.61 1.85 1.39
N LEU A 67 -8.03 1.60 2.63
CA LEU A 67 -8.52 0.30 3.12
C LEU A 67 -9.98 0.00 2.75
N SER A 68 -10.70 0.97 2.19
CA SER A 68 -12.10 0.81 1.76
C SER A 68 -12.28 -0.19 0.60
N SER A 69 -13.54 -0.54 0.31
CA SER A 69 -13.93 -1.33 -0.87
C SER A 69 -13.21 -2.67 -0.99
N ASN A 70 -12.94 -3.34 0.14
CA ASN A 70 -12.25 -4.63 0.21
C ASN A 70 -10.83 -4.61 -0.42
N TYR A 71 -10.21 -3.44 -0.50
CA TYR A 71 -8.84 -3.32 -1.02
C TYR A 71 -7.79 -4.13 -0.24
N PRO A 72 -7.92 -4.40 1.07
CA PRO A 72 -7.00 -5.30 1.78
C PRO A 72 -6.83 -6.67 1.11
N ALA A 73 -7.88 -7.21 0.46
CA ALA A 73 -7.79 -8.47 -0.28
C ALA A 73 -6.84 -8.37 -1.49
N SER A 74 -6.81 -7.20 -2.15
CA SER A 74 -5.86 -6.92 -3.23
C SER A 74 -4.43 -6.82 -2.68
N ILE A 75 -4.24 -6.13 -1.55
CA ILE A 75 -2.94 -6.03 -0.87
C ILE A 75 -2.40 -7.42 -0.55
N ALA A 76 -3.21 -8.30 0.06
CA ALA A 76 -2.79 -9.66 0.38
C ALA A 76 -2.36 -10.46 -0.87
N LYS A 77 -3.05 -10.28 -2.00
CA LYS A 77 -2.66 -10.90 -3.29
C LYS A 77 -1.32 -10.38 -3.81
N PHE A 78 -0.99 -9.11 -3.56
CA PHE A 78 0.26 -8.50 -4.01
C PHE A 78 1.49 -9.03 -3.25
N ILE A 79 1.31 -9.37 -1.97
CA ILE A 79 2.38 -9.96 -1.14
C ILE A 79 2.85 -11.32 -1.69
N SER A 80 1.96 -12.08 -2.34
CA SER A 80 2.26 -13.39 -2.93
C SER A 80 2.69 -13.33 -4.40
N GLN A 81 2.99 -12.14 -4.94
CA GLN A 81 3.44 -12.00 -6.33
C GLN A 81 4.90 -12.42 -6.50
N LYS A 82 5.23 -12.91 -7.71
CA LYS A 82 6.62 -13.31 -8.05
C LYS A 82 7.58 -12.14 -8.24
N LYS A 83 7.07 -10.92 -8.38
CA LYS A 83 7.89 -9.74 -8.65
C LYS A 83 8.23 -9.03 -7.34
N ASP A 84 9.51 -9.06 -7.00
CA ASP A 84 10.05 -8.48 -5.77
C ASP A 84 9.68 -7.00 -5.61
N ILE A 85 9.69 -6.20 -6.68
CA ILE A 85 9.31 -4.78 -6.60
C ILE A 85 7.86 -4.58 -6.16
N ILE A 86 6.94 -5.46 -6.56
CA ILE A 86 5.54 -5.40 -6.13
C ILE A 86 5.45 -5.78 -4.66
N VAL A 87 6.13 -6.86 -4.26
CA VAL A 87 6.15 -7.33 -2.86
C VAL A 87 6.75 -6.25 -1.95
N HIS A 88 7.87 -5.65 -2.35
CA HIS A 88 8.55 -4.57 -1.65
C HIS A 88 7.61 -3.38 -1.37
N TYR A 89 6.98 -2.80 -2.41
CA TYR A 89 6.07 -1.67 -2.20
C TYR A 89 4.81 -2.05 -1.44
N THR A 90 4.35 -3.30 -1.55
CA THR A 90 3.21 -3.81 -0.79
C THR A 90 3.55 -3.90 0.70
N LEU A 91 4.73 -4.42 1.05
CA LEU A 91 5.20 -4.45 2.43
C LEU A 91 5.38 -3.03 2.99
N GLN A 92 5.93 -2.10 2.20
CA GLN A 92 6.02 -0.70 2.61
C GLN A 92 4.64 -0.08 2.86
N LEU A 93 3.64 -0.36 2.03
CA LEU A 93 2.26 0.09 2.24
C LEU A 93 1.70 -0.42 3.57
N ILE A 94 1.85 -1.72 3.84
CA ILE A 94 1.39 -2.35 5.10
C ILE A 94 2.12 -1.73 6.29
N HIS A 95 3.44 -1.61 6.20
CA HIS A 95 4.27 -1.04 7.26
C HIS A 95 3.86 0.40 7.58
N ASN A 96 3.60 1.23 6.57
CA ASN A 96 3.15 2.61 6.75
C ASN A 96 1.76 2.68 7.41
N ILE A 97 0.82 1.81 7.01
CA ILE A 97 -0.49 1.71 7.67
C ILE A 97 -0.35 1.34 9.14
N LEU A 98 0.49 0.36 9.46
CA LEU A 98 0.71 -0.10 10.84
C LEU A 98 1.45 0.94 11.70
N THR A 99 2.35 1.72 11.10
CA THR A 99 3.18 2.70 11.81
C THR A 99 2.45 4.01 12.06
N HIS A 100 1.71 4.48 11.07
CA HIS A 100 1.05 5.79 11.12
C HIS A 100 -0.45 5.69 11.40
N GLY A 101 -1.02 4.50 11.42
CA GLY A 101 -2.46 4.32 11.52
C GLY A 101 -3.04 4.64 12.90
N LEU A 102 -4.32 4.99 12.89
CA LEU A 102 -5.13 5.01 14.11
C LEU A 102 -5.37 3.58 14.59
N GLN A 103 -5.68 3.41 15.87
CA GLN A 103 -5.94 2.09 16.49
C GLN A 103 -6.92 1.24 15.66
N GLN A 104 -7.93 1.86 15.06
CA GLN A 104 -8.92 1.21 14.22
C GLN A 104 -8.32 0.66 12.92
N THR A 105 -7.52 1.46 12.19
CA THR A 105 -6.92 1.04 10.91
C THR A 105 -5.79 0.05 11.12
N VAL A 106 -5.00 0.22 12.18
CA VAL A 106 -3.99 -0.77 12.62
C VAL A 106 -4.65 -2.10 12.99
N GLY A 107 -5.73 -2.06 13.80
CA GLY A 107 -6.48 -3.27 14.17
C GLY A 107 -7.04 -4.01 12.96
N MET A 108 -7.59 -3.28 11.97
CA MET A 108 -8.03 -3.88 10.71
C MET A 108 -6.88 -4.53 9.94
N ALA A 109 -5.73 -3.84 9.82
CA ALA A 109 -4.57 -4.38 9.12
C ALA A 109 -4.03 -5.66 9.78
N ILE A 110 -3.92 -5.69 11.11
CA ILE A 110 -3.47 -6.87 11.86
C ILE A 110 -4.42 -8.06 11.66
N LEU A 111 -5.73 -7.83 11.67
CA LEU A 111 -6.71 -8.89 11.43
C LEU A 111 -6.67 -9.42 9.99
N PHE A 112 -6.35 -8.57 9.02
CA PHE A 112 -6.38 -8.93 7.61
C PHE A 112 -5.11 -9.64 7.13
N PHE A 113 -3.94 -9.28 7.69
CA PHE A 113 -2.65 -9.80 7.24
C PHE A 113 -2.04 -10.73 8.30
N PRO A 114 -1.99 -12.05 8.06
CA PRO A 114 -1.48 -13.00 9.04
C PRO A 114 0.04 -12.86 9.23
N ILE A 115 0.49 -12.85 10.49
CA ILE A 115 1.90 -12.67 10.86
C ILE A 115 2.84 -13.66 10.15
N ARG A 116 2.38 -14.90 9.94
CA ARG A 116 3.14 -15.97 9.30
C ARG A 116 3.65 -15.58 7.91
N THR A 117 2.85 -14.84 7.13
CA THR A 117 3.29 -14.38 5.80
C THR A 117 4.52 -13.49 5.90
N PHE A 118 4.61 -12.65 6.93
CA PHE A 118 5.77 -11.79 7.15
C PHE A 118 6.96 -12.58 7.68
N GLU A 119 6.76 -13.60 8.51
CA GLU A 119 7.83 -14.50 8.95
C GLU A 119 8.46 -15.26 7.79
N GLU A 120 7.67 -15.68 6.80
CA GLU A 120 8.21 -16.29 5.58
C GLU A 120 9.00 -15.27 4.74
N LEU A 121 8.52 -14.02 4.64
CA LEU A 121 9.18 -12.95 3.90
C LEU A 121 10.41 -12.35 4.61
N SER A 122 10.57 -12.54 5.93
CA SER A 122 11.76 -12.07 6.64
C SER A 122 13.02 -12.83 6.25
N GLU A 123 12.87 -14.01 5.66
CA GLU A 123 13.96 -14.84 5.15
C GLU A 123 14.19 -14.64 3.63
N HIS A 124 13.52 -13.67 3.02
CA HIS A 124 13.65 -13.39 1.59
C HIS A 124 15.09 -12.94 1.23
N SER A 125 15.55 -13.33 0.04
CA SER A 125 16.91 -13.00 -0.43
C SER A 125 17.10 -11.50 -0.73
N ASP A 126 16.02 -10.81 -1.13
CA ASP A 126 16.02 -9.35 -1.26
C ASP A 126 16.01 -8.69 0.13
N PRO A 127 17.01 -7.85 0.45
CA PRO A 127 17.15 -7.27 1.78
C PRO A 127 16.02 -6.29 2.12
N PHE A 128 15.48 -5.56 1.14
CA PHE A 128 14.41 -4.60 1.41
C PHE A 128 13.09 -5.29 1.75
N ILE A 129 12.79 -6.42 1.11
CA ILE A 129 11.63 -7.26 1.46
C ILE A 129 11.83 -7.82 2.87
N ALA A 130 13.00 -8.41 3.14
CA ALA A 130 13.30 -9.05 4.41
C ALA A 130 13.24 -8.04 5.59
N GLU A 131 13.81 -6.85 5.41
CA GLU A 131 13.79 -5.80 6.43
C GLU A 131 12.39 -5.23 6.69
N ASN A 132 11.61 -4.96 5.65
CA ASN A 132 10.22 -4.51 5.82
C ASN A 132 9.38 -5.56 6.54
N ALA A 133 9.53 -6.84 6.19
CA ALA A 133 8.83 -7.92 6.85
C ALA A 133 9.20 -8.02 8.34
N ARG A 134 10.49 -7.90 8.69
CA ARG A 134 10.95 -7.83 10.09
C ARG A 134 10.37 -6.63 10.85
N ALA A 135 10.31 -5.46 10.22
CA ALA A 135 9.71 -4.27 10.82
C ALA A 135 8.23 -4.49 11.14
N ILE A 136 7.48 -5.09 10.22
CA ILE A 136 6.07 -5.45 10.43
C ILE A 136 5.91 -6.46 11.57
N ILE A 137 6.71 -7.53 11.60
CA ILE A 137 6.69 -8.52 12.69
C ILE A 137 6.92 -7.85 14.05
N SER A 138 7.85 -6.90 14.11
CA SER A 138 8.13 -6.18 15.36
C SER A 138 6.93 -5.36 15.84
N ILE A 139 6.07 -4.85 14.95
CA ILE A 139 4.84 -4.15 15.34
C ILE A 139 3.81 -5.14 15.87
N PHE A 140 3.67 -6.31 15.24
CA PHE A 140 2.71 -7.34 15.66
C PHE A 140 3.02 -7.94 17.03
N LYS A 141 4.29 -7.92 17.47
CA LYS A 141 4.75 -8.50 18.74
C LYS A 141 4.78 -7.50 19.90
N LYS A 142 4.45 -6.23 19.67
CA LYS A 142 4.31 -5.21 20.72
C LYS A 142 2.94 -5.30 21.38
#